data_AF-A0A9W9WX02-F1
#
_entry.id   AF-A0A9W9WX02-F1
#
_cell.length_a   1.000
_cell.length_b   1.000
_cell.length_c   1.000
_cell.angle_alpha   90.00
_cell.angle_beta   90.00
_cell.angle_gamma   90.00
#
_symmetry.space_group_name_H-M   'P 1'
#
loop_
_entity.id
_entity.type
_entity.pdbx_description
1 polymer ?
#
loop_
_entity_poly.entity_id
_entity_poly.type
_entity_poly.pdbx_seq_one_letter_code
_entity_poly.pdbx_strand_id
1 'polypeptide(L)'
;MDKTLPDTEAITVPVPTAELAPEYRYSAFPVTDISHFVVQLDSIMQSIAGIPYDSNMPWPFWFLIGKIVSKAFFSDEGRLEWLNAVRVRTREFIAFTNIQSNRVSNQDKTDIEEAKLQVVEVDFSRPQPGEVLNLFWKPARPIISKKVQDWLDYSSTRAAEDNPRC
;
A
#
# COMPACT_ATOMS: atom_id res chain seq x y z
N MET A 1 -20.05 1.49 7.07
CA MET A 1 -19.32 0.21 7.04
C MET A 1 -20.32 -0.88 7.32
N ASP A 2 -20.47 -1.84 6.40
CA ASP A 2 -21.33 -3.00 6.62
C ASP A 2 -20.54 -4.06 7.39
N LYS A 3 -20.99 -4.43 8.59
CA LYS A 3 -20.31 -5.40 9.46
C LYS A 3 -20.52 -6.85 9.04
N THR A 4 -21.35 -7.09 8.03
CA THR A 4 -21.66 -8.45 7.53
C THR A 4 -20.74 -8.90 6.40
N LEU A 5 -19.86 -8.02 5.91
CA LEU A 5 -18.95 -8.25 4.80
C LEU A 5 -17.49 -8.36 5.28
N PRO A 6 -16.60 -9.04 4.51
CA PRO A 6 -15.16 -8.97 4.71
C PRO A 6 -14.68 -7.52 4.76
N ASP A 7 -13.64 -7.21 5.55
CA ASP A 7 -13.23 -5.82 5.83
C ASP A 7 -12.93 -4.98 4.57
N THR A 8 -12.45 -5.60 3.50
CA THR A 8 -12.20 -4.99 2.19
C THR A 8 -13.49 -4.63 1.44
N GLU A 9 -14.58 -5.37 1.65
CA GLU A 9 -15.90 -5.18 1.04
C GLU A 9 -16.85 -4.35 1.94
N ALA A 10 -16.57 -4.30 3.23
CA ALA A 10 -17.32 -3.53 4.22
C ALA A 10 -17.25 -2.01 4.01
N ILE A 11 -16.30 -1.54 3.19
CA ILE A 11 -16.12 -0.14 2.82
C ILE A 11 -17.00 0.18 1.61
N THR A 12 -18.18 0.74 1.92
CA THR A 12 -19.20 1.14 0.95
C THR A 12 -19.08 2.59 0.49
N VAL A 13 -18.11 3.35 1.01
CA VAL A 13 -17.89 4.73 0.57
C VAL A 13 -17.28 4.74 -0.84
N PRO A 14 -17.73 5.64 -1.73
CA PRO A 14 -17.11 5.78 -3.05
C PRO A 14 -15.63 6.14 -2.92
N VAL A 15 -14.77 5.43 -3.67
CA VAL A 15 -13.34 5.74 -3.71
C VAL A 15 -13.12 7.02 -4.51
N PRO A 16 -12.60 8.09 -3.89
CA PRO A 16 -12.39 9.36 -4.57
C PRO A 16 -11.41 9.21 -5.73
N THR A 17 -11.62 10.01 -6.78
CA THR A 17 -10.66 10.12 -7.87
C THR A 17 -9.41 10.85 -7.38
N ALA A 18 -8.25 10.40 -7.83
CA ALA A 18 -6.97 10.94 -7.45
C ALA A 18 -6.06 11.10 -8.67
N GLU A 19 -5.42 12.26 -8.78
CA GLU A 19 -4.39 12.53 -9.78
C GLU A 19 -3.03 12.06 -9.25
N LEU A 20 -2.32 11.29 -10.07
CA LEU A 20 -1.03 10.72 -9.73
C LEU A 20 0.08 11.50 -10.42
N ALA A 21 0.99 12.08 -9.64
CA ALA A 21 2.18 12.75 -10.13
C ALA A 21 3.44 12.01 -9.62
N PRO A 22 4.32 11.49 -10.49
CA PRO A 22 5.65 11.10 -10.04
C PRO A 22 6.41 12.33 -9.55
N GLU A 23 7.22 12.20 -8.51
CA GLU A 23 8.22 13.21 -8.22
C GLU A 23 9.11 13.36 -9.46
N TYR A 24 9.28 14.59 -9.97
CA TYR A 24 9.79 14.90 -11.32
C TYR A 24 11.04 14.11 -11.76
N ARG A 25 11.89 13.72 -10.80
CA ARG A 25 13.13 12.97 -11.03
C ARG A 25 12.93 11.47 -11.33
N TYR A 26 11.71 10.94 -11.13
CA TYR A 26 11.39 9.52 -11.25
C TYR A 26 10.30 9.22 -12.28
N SER A 27 9.99 10.18 -13.16
CA SER A 27 8.98 10.02 -14.23
C SER A 27 9.28 8.89 -15.22
N ALA A 28 10.53 8.46 -15.34
CA ALA A 28 10.96 7.35 -16.20
C ALA A 28 10.84 5.96 -15.55
N PHE A 29 10.41 5.87 -14.29
CA PHE A 29 10.35 4.60 -13.57
C PHE A 29 9.04 3.84 -13.90
N PRO A 30 9.11 2.60 -14.43
CA PRO A 30 7.92 1.85 -14.84
C PRO A 30 7.06 1.46 -13.64
N VAL A 31 5.82 1.96 -13.62
CA VAL A 31 4.84 1.65 -12.56
C VAL A 31 4.51 0.16 -12.48
N THR A 32 4.65 -0.57 -13.58
CA THR A 32 4.41 -2.02 -13.66
C THR A 32 5.36 -2.84 -12.81
N ASP A 33 6.54 -2.31 -12.50
CA ASP A 33 7.60 -3.01 -11.78
C ASP A 33 7.50 -2.78 -10.27
N ILE A 34 6.55 -1.92 -9.84
CA ILE A 34 6.33 -1.63 -8.43
C ILE A 34 5.62 -2.79 -7.76
N SER A 35 6.34 -3.44 -6.84
CA SER A 35 5.86 -4.58 -6.07
C SER A 35 5.12 -4.17 -4.78
N HIS A 36 5.55 -3.07 -4.15
CA HIS A 36 5.05 -2.64 -2.85
C HIS A 36 4.87 -1.13 -2.76
N PHE A 37 3.86 -0.72 -2.03
CA PHE A 37 3.47 0.67 -1.84
C PHE A 37 3.45 0.98 -0.35
N VAL A 38 3.99 2.13 0.03
CA VAL A 38 4.04 2.56 1.42
C VAL A 38 3.47 3.96 1.53
N VAL A 39 2.38 4.12 2.27
CA VAL A 39 1.67 5.38 2.41
C VAL A 39 1.95 5.98 3.78
N GLN A 40 2.42 7.22 3.85
CA GLN A 40 2.63 7.91 5.12
C GLN A 40 1.30 8.35 5.73
N LEU A 41 1.00 7.93 6.96
CA LEU A 41 -0.16 8.41 7.70
C LEU A 41 0.11 9.78 8.31
N ASP A 42 -0.40 10.83 7.65
CA ASP A 42 -0.41 12.18 8.19
C ASP A 42 -1.81 12.58 8.68
N SER A 43 -1.89 13.51 9.64
CA SER A 43 -3.15 14.05 10.18
C SER A 43 -4.10 14.58 9.11
N ILE A 44 -3.53 15.04 8.00
CA ILE A 44 -4.25 15.51 6.82
C ILE A 44 -5.02 14.36 6.15
N MET A 45 -4.43 13.15 6.07
CA MET A 45 -5.10 11.99 5.49
C MET A 45 -6.33 11.57 6.28
N GLN A 46 -6.32 11.76 7.61
CA GLN A 46 -7.48 11.47 8.46
C GLN A 46 -8.71 12.29 8.10
N SER A 47 -8.54 13.38 7.34
CA SER A 47 -9.63 14.24 6.86
C SER A 47 -10.11 13.93 5.43
N ILE A 48 -9.38 13.10 4.68
CA ILE A 48 -9.64 12.84 3.24
C ILE A 48 -10.71 11.76 3.01
N ALA A 49 -10.84 10.83 3.95
CA ALA A 49 -11.47 9.54 3.71
C ALA A 49 -13.01 9.52 3.67
N GLY A 50 -13.71 10.61 4.04
CA GLY A 50 -15.16 10.54 4.33
C GLY A 50 -15.54 9.56 5.45
N ILE A 51 -14.56 8.83 6.00
CA ILE A 51 -14.61 7.93 7.14
C ILE A 51 -13.75 8.58 8.23
N PRO A 52 -14.29 8.84 9.43
CA PRO A 52 -13.48 9.31 10.54
C PRO A 52 -12.45 8.25 10.92
N TYR A 53 -11.20 8.65 11.11
CA TYR A 53 -10.16 7.77 11.60
C TYR A 53 -10.45 7.32 13.04
N ASP A 54 -10.63 6.01 13.26
CA ASP A 54 -10.76 5.41 14.58
C ASP A 54 -9.48 4.65 14.91
N SER A 55 -8.77 5.08 15.95
CA SER A 55 -7.53 4.42 16.39
C SER A 55 -7.78 3.00 16.95
N ASN A 56 -8.99 2.69 17.41
CA ASN A 56 -9.33 1.35 17.89
C ASN A 56 -9.66 0.39 16.74
N MET A 57 -10.07 0.95 15.60
CA MET A 57 -10.40 0.20 14.40
C MET A 57 -9.86 0.94 13.18
N PRO A 58 -8.52 0.96 12.99
CA PRO A 58 -7.89 1.74 11.93
C PRO A 58 -7.94 1.05 10.56
N TRP A 59 -8.19 -0.26 10.54
CA TRP A 59 -8.24 -1.11 9.35
C TRP A 59 -9.14 -0.58 8.22
N PRO A 60 -10.40 -0.15 8.48
CA PRO A 60 -11.28 0.38 7.42
C PRO A 60 -10.70 1.60 6.74
N PHE A 61 -10.01 2.45 7.49
CA PHE A 61 -9.32 3.62 6.94
C PHE A 61 -8.11 3.21 6.11
N TRP A 62 -7.32 2.23 6.57
CA TRP A 62 -6.18 1.69 5.82
C TRP A 62 -6.60 1.03 4.51
N PHE A 63 -7.68 0.25 4.52
CA PHE A 63 -8.21 -0.37 3.30
C PHE A 63 -8.72 0.67 2.31
N LEU A 64 -9.38 1.75 2.77
CA LEU A 64 -9.78 2.83 1.87
C LEU A 64 -8.56 3.52 1.24
N ILE A 65 -7.50 3.77 2.01
CA ILE A 65 -6.24 4.27 1.47
C ILE A 65 -5.72 3.33 0.39
N GLY A 66 -5.68 2.03 0.66
CA GLY A 66 -5.28 1.01 -0.31
C GLY A 66 -6.07 1.10 -1.61
N LYS A 67 -7.41 1.22 -1.51
CA LYS A 67 -8.28 1.39 -2.69
C LYS A 67 -7.99 2.68 -3.47
N ILE A 68 -7.77 3.80 -2.79
CA ILE A 68 -7.43 5.09 -3.44
C ILE A 68 -6.12 4.96 -4.22
N VAL A 69 -5.07 4.42 -3.57
CA VAL A 69 -3.76 4.24 -4.22
C VAL A 69 -3.87 3.25 -5.38
N SER A 70 -4.57 2.13 -5.17
CA SER A 70 -4.79 1.12 -6.20
C SER A 70 -5.47 1.73 -7.44
N LYS A 71 -6.54 2.49 -7.23
CA LYS A 71 -7.29 3.16 -8.29
C LYS A 71 -6.42 4.19 -9.02
N ALA A 72 -5.63 4.98 -8.29
CA ALA A 72 -4.77 6.01 -8.89
C ALA A 72 -3.65 5.41 -9.76
N PHE A 73 -3.02 4.32 -9.33
CA PHE A 73 -1.91 3.70 -10.06
C PHE A 73 -2.36 2.75 -11.18
N PHE A 74 -3.50 2.09 -11.01
CA PHE A 74 -3.88 0.97 -11.87
C PHE A 74 -5.28 1.08 -12.49
N SER A 75 -6.03 2.14 -12.19
CA SER A 75 -7.46 2.26 -12.55
C SER A 75 -8.32 1.09 -12.02
N ASP A 76 -7.85 0.41 -10.96
CA ASP A 76 -8.49 -0.75 -10.33
C ASP A 76 -8.39 -0.62 -8.80
N GLU A 77 -9.48 -0.81 -8.07
CA GLU A 77 -9.53 -0.61 -6.61
C GLU A 77 -9.01 -1.81 -5.79
N GLY A 78 -8.89 -2.99 -6.40
CA GLY A 78 -8.60 -4.28 -5.74
C GLY A 78 -7.22 -4.85 -6.02
N ARG A 79 -6.31 -4.08 -6.64
CA ARG A 79 -4.95 -4.53 -6.95
C ARG A 79 -3.96 -4.46 -5.80
N LEU A 80 -4.26 -3.69 -4.76
CA LEU A 80 -3.43 -3.57 -3.57
C LEU A 80 -4.06 -4.29 -2.38
N GLU A 81 -3.26 -5.16 -1.77
CA GLU A 81 -3.60 -5.85 -0.53
C GLU A 81 -2.82 -5.21 0.63
N TRP A 82 -3.48 -5.03 1.77
CA TRP A 82 -2.82 -4.53 2.97
C TRP A 82 -1.82 -5.57 3.48
N LEU A 83 -0.57 -5.13 3.70
CA LEU A 83 0.51 -5.99 4.17
C LEU A 83 0.73 -5.82 5.69
N ASN A 84 1.07 -4.61 6.12
CA ASN A 84 1.27 -4.25 7.52
C ASN A 84 1.28 -2.73 7.74
N ALA A 85 1.35 -2.34 9.01
CA ALA A 85 1.73 -0.99 9.41
C ALA A 85 3.19 -0.97 9.88
N VAL A 86 3.99 -0.08 9.32
CA VAL A 86 5.42 0.10 9.61
C VAL A 86 5.64 1.45 10.27
N ARG A 87 6.33 1.45 11.40
CA ARG A 87 6.79 2.69 12.03
C ARG A 87 8.27 2.95 11.73
N VAL A 88 8.56 4.13 11.17
CA VAL A 88 9.94 4.60 10.97
C VAL A 88 10.12 5.91 11.72
N ARG A 89 10.95 5.87 12.77
CA ARG A 89 11.14 6.98 13.72
C ARG A 89 9.79 7.40 14.32
N THR A 90 9.34 8.62 14.02
CA THR A 90 8.10 9.20 14.54
C THR A 90 6.92 9.05 13.59
N ARG A 91 7.13 8.53 12.38
CA ARG A 91 6.09 8.44 11.33
C ARG A 91 5.60 7.00 11.17
N GLU A 92 4.31 6.87 10.99
CA GLU A 92 3.65 5.62 10.68
C GLU A 92 3.35 5.54 9.18
N PHE A 93 3.55 4.36 8.63
CA PHE A 93 3.32 4.08 7.23
C PHE A 93 2.50 2.81 7.08
N ILE A 94 1.56 2.80 6.14
CA ILE A 94 0.81 1.60 5.79
C ILE A 94 1.38 1.03 4.51
N ALA A 95 1.82 -0.23 4.59
CA ALA A 95 2.37 -0.94 3.46
C ALA A 95 1.30 -1.80 2.78
N PHE A 96 1.40 -1.86 1.46
CA PHE A 96 0.55 -2.65 0.59
C PHE A 96 1.40 -3.45 -0.39
N THR A 97 0.93 -4.64 -0.74
CA THR A 97 1.52 -5.49 -1.77
C THR A 97 0.66 -5.45 -3.02
N ASN A 98 1.32 -5.36 -4.18
CA ASN A 98 0.66 -5.49 -5.48
C ASN A 98 0.40 -6.98 -5.78
N ILE A 99 -0.88 -7.37 -5.78
CA ILE A 99 -1.30 -8.77 -5.93
C ILE A 99 -0.86 -9.34 -7.29
N GLN A 100 -0.81 -8.51 -8.33
CA GLN A 100 -0.44 -8.98 -9.68
C GLN A 100 1.07 -9.15 -9.83
N SER A 101 1.88 -8.36 -9.13
CA SER A 101 3.34 -8.55 -9.07
C SER A 101 3.70 -9.86 -8.36
N ASN A 102 2.94 -10.24 -7.32
CA ASN A 102 3.18 -11.46 -6.54
C ASN A 102 2.84 -12.76 -7.32
N ARG A 103 1.99 -12.68 -8.35
CA ARG A 103 1.69 -13.84 -9.22
C ARG A 103 2.83 -14.18 -10.17
N VAL A 104 3.54 -13.16 -10.67
CA VAL A 104 4.67 -13.33 -11.59
C VAL A 104 5.87 -13.95 -10.85
N SER A 105 6.17 -13.49 -9.63
CA SER A 105 7.26 -14.04 -8.81
C SER A 105 7.05 -15.48 -8.34
N ASN A 106 5.81 -15.99 -8.35
CA ASN A 106 5.50 -17.35 -7.93
C ASN A 106 5.51 -18.38 -9.07
N GLN A 107 5.50 -17.95 -10.34
CA GLN A 107 5.57 -18.86 -11.49
C GLN A 107 7.00 -19.08 -11.99
N ASP A 108 7.88 -18.09 -11.86
CA ASP A 108 9.27 -18.17 -12.35
C ASP A 108 10.26 -18.40 -11.18
N LYS A 109 10.12 -19.52 -10.47
CA LYS A 109 11.10 -20.00 -9.46
C LYS A 109 12.34 -20.66 -10.11
N THR A 110 12.80 -20.13 -11.23
CA THR A 110 14.05 -20.54 -11.89
C THR A 110 14.76 -19.31 -12.42
N ASP A 111 15.26 -18.48 -11.51
CA ASP A 111 16.64 -17.96 -11.53
C ASP A 111 16.79 -16.99 -10.36
N ILE A 112 17.78 -17.27 -9.50
CA ILE A 112 18.05 -16.56 -8.25
C ILE A 112 18.78 -15.25 -8.59
N GLU A 113 18.04 -14.30 -9.14
CA GLU A 113 18.22 -12.91 -8.76
C GLU A 113 17.04 -12.60 -7.85
N GLU A 114 17.31 -12.36 -6.55
CA GLU A 114 16.30 -11.90 -5.59
C GLU A 114 15.42 -10.85 -6.29
N ALA A 115 14.14 -11.17 -6.54
CA ALA A 115 13.23 -10.27 -7.24
C ALA A 115 13.28 -8.92 -6.50
N LYS A 116 13.99 -7.96 -7.11
CA LYS A 116 14.45 -6.77 -6.39
C LYS A 116 13.22 -6.05 -5.86
N LEU A 117 13.09 -6.00 -4.53
CA LEU A 117 11.97 -5.38 -3.85
C LEU A 117 11.83 -3.91 -4.30
N GLN A 118 10.89 -3.64 -5.20
CA GLN A 118 10.57 -2.29 -5.66
C GLN A 118 9.49 -1.73 -4.77
N VAL A 119 9.90 -0.90 -3.81
CA VAL A 119 9.01 -0.22 -2.87
C VAL A 119 8.93 1.26 -3.25
N VAL A 120 7.73 1.80 -3.29
CA VAL A 120 7.51 3.25 -3.44
C VAL A 120 6.87 3.85 -2.20
N GLU A 121 7.29 5.06 -1.86
CA GLU A 121 6.60 5.93 -0.92
C GLU A 121 5.54 6.73 -1.68
N VAL A 122 4.31 6.71 -1.18
CA VAL A 122 3.18 7.49 -1.70
C VAL A 122 2.77 8.51 -0.63
N ASP A 123 2.81 9.78 -1.01
CA ASP A 123 2.47 10.92 -0.18
C ASP A 123 1.19 11.57 -0.74
N PHE A 124 0.24 11.88 0.15
CA PHE A 124 -0.97 12.60 -0.21
C PHE A 124 -0.75 14.10 0.01
N SER A 125 -1.05 14.90 -1.02
CA SER A 125 -1.10 16.34 -0.84
C SER A 125 -2.27 16.76 0.03
N ARG A 126 -2.16 17.95 0.62
CA ARG A 126 -3.26 18.54 1.40
C ARG A 126 -4.49 18.67 0.50
N PRO A 127 -5.64 18.04 0.87
CA PRO A 127 -6.86 18.15 0.09
C PRO A 127 -7.34 19.59 0.13
N GLN A 128 -7.75 20.11 -1.02
CA GLN A 128 -8.46 21.38 -1.11
C GLN A 128 -9.94 21.10 -1.38
N PRO A 129 -10.87 21.79 -0.69
CA PRO A 129 -12.29 21.60 -0.95
C PRO A 129 -12.63 21.87 -2.43
N GLY A 130 -13.25 20.88 -3.08
CA GLY A 130 -13.66 20.98 -4.49
C GLY A 130 -12.55 20.64 -5.50
N GLU A 131 -11.33 20.36 -5.06
CA GLU A 131 -10.26 19.87 -5.94
C GLU A 131 -10.13 18.35 -5.86
N VAL A 132 -9.54 17.77 -6.90
CA VAL A 132 -9.21 16.34 -6.96
C VAL A 132 -8.05 16.05 -6.01
N LEU A 133 -8.04 14.86 -5.42
CA LEU A 133 -6.93 14.44 -4.56
C LEU A 133 -5.64 14.30 -5.37
N ASN A 134 -4.54 14.83 -4.86
CA ASN A 134 -3.25 14.75 -5.52
C ASN A 134 -2.34 13.78 -4.76
N LEU A 135 -1.83 12.77 -5.45
CA LEU A 135 -0.88 11.78 -4.93
C LEU A 135 0.48 12.00 -5.58
N PHE A 136 1.51 11.99 -4.74
CA PHE A 136 2.90 12.06 -5.15
C PHE A 136 3.57 10.76 -4.79
N TRP A 137 4.46 10.27 -5.66
CA TRP A 137 5.22 9.08 -5.36
C TRP A 137 6.68 9.18 -5.74
N LYS A 138 7.50 8.41 -5.01
CA LYS A 138 8.93 8.31 -5.20
C LYS A 138 9.41 6.92 -4.76
N PRO A 139 10.58 6.44 -5.24
CA PRO A 139 11.22 5.27 -4.67
C PRO A 139 11.36 5.41 -3.16
N ALA A 140 11.01 4.36 -2.42
CA ALA A 140 11.08 4.39 -0.98
C ALA A 140 12.52 4.52 -0.51
N ARG A 141 12.70 5.24 0.60
CA ARG A 141 13.98 5.36 1.29
C ARG A 141 14.46 3.97 1.73
N PRO A 142 15.77 3.69 1.70
CA PRO A 142 16.31 2.37 2.02
C PRO A 142 15.84 1.80 3.37
N ILE A 143 15.64 2.67 4.38
CA ILE A 143 15.14 2.26 5.69
C ILE A 143 13.69 1.75 5.66
N ILE A 144 12.85 2.29 4.78
CA ILE A 144 11.46 1.86 4.59
C ILE A 144 11.45 0.55 3.81
N SER A 145 12.20 0.47 2.71
CA SER A 145 12.30 -0.77 1.92
C SER A 145 12.79 -1.94 2.78
N LYS A 146 13.80 -1.69 3.63
CA LYS A 146 14.28 -2.69 4.59
C LYS A 146 13.19 -3.15 5.55
N LYS A 147 12.36 -2.24 6.07
CA LYS A 147 11.26 -2.62 6.98
C LYS A 147 10.18 -3.46 6.30
N VAL A 148 9.89 -3.19 5.03
CA VAL A 148 8.99 -4.02 4.24
C VAL A 148 9.62 -5.41 4.04
N GLN A 149 10.90 -5.48 3.70
CA GLN A 149 11.62 -6.76 3.57
C GLN A 149 11.63 -7.56 4.88
N ASP A 150 12.01 -6.93 6.00
CA ASP A 150 12.05 -7.57 7.33
C ASP A 150 10.69 -8.21 7.68
N TRP A 151 9.58 -7.56 7.30
CA TRP A 151 8.23 -8.09 7.51
C TRP A 151 7.92 -9.29 6.60
N LEU A 152 8.28 -9.21 5.32
CA LEU A 152 8.09 -10.31 4.37
C LEU A 152 8.85 -11.56 4.83
N ASP A 153 10.09 -11.40 5.28
CA ASP A 153 10.93 -12.48 5.79
C ASP A 153 10.32 -13.10 7.07
N TYR A 154 9.86 -12.25 7.99
CA TYR A 154 9.18 -12.70 9.22
C TYR A 154 7.89 -13.47 8.92
N SER A 155 7.05 -12.95 8.03
CA SER A 155 5.76 -13.57 7.67
C SER A 155 5.93 -14.92 6.99
N SER A 156 6.97 -15.05 6.15
CA SER A 156 7.33 -16.30 5.47
C SER A 156 7.84 -17.35 6.46
N THR A 157 8.67 -16.95 7.42
CA THR A 157 9.19 -17.86 8.48
C THR A 157 8.06 -18.38 9.34
N ARG A 158 7.15 -17.50 9.78
CA ARG A 158 5.99 -17.89 10.59
C ARG A 158 5.03 -18.81 9.84
N ALA A 159 4.77 -18.55 8.56
CA ALA A 159 3.93 -19.42 7.73
C ALA A 159 4.53 -20.83 7.55
N ALA A 160 5.86 -20.97 7.59
CA ALA A 160 6.54 -22.27 7.55
C ALA A 160 6.48 -23.01 8.91
N GLU A 161 6.48 -22.28 10.02
CA GLU A 161 6.34 -22.85 11.38
C GLU A 161 4.89 -23.32 11.67
N ASP A 162 3.89 -22.59 11.19
CA ASP A 162 2.46 -22.91 11.36
C ASP A 162 1.96 -24.05 10.44
N ASN A 163 2.78 -24.48 9.46
CA ASN A 163 2.49 -25.63 8.61
C ASN A 163 3.69 -26.59 8.57
N PRO A 164 3.98 -27.28 9.69
CA PRO A 164 5.01 -28.31 9.68
C PRO A 164 4.48 -29.43 8.80
N ARG A 165 5.04 -29.56 7.59
CA ARG A 165 4.81 -30.73 6.75
C ARG A 165 5.22 -31.97 7.55
N CYS A 166 4.22 -32.67 8.09
CA CYS A 166 4.27 -34.02 8.61
C CYS A 166 3.05 -34.77 8.05
#